data_AF-A0A645ITE9-F1
#
_entry.id   AF-A0A645ITE9-F1
#
_cell.length_a   1.000
_cell.length_b   1.000
_cell.length_c   1.000
_cell.angle_alpha   90.00
_cell.angle_beta   90.00
_cell.angle_gamma   90.00
#
_symmetry.space_group_name_H-M   'P 1'
#
loop_
_entity.id
_entity.type
_entity.pdbx_description
1 polymer ?
#
loop_
_entity_poly.entity_id
_entity_poly.type
_entity_poly.pdbx_seq_one_letter_code
_entity_poly.pdbx_strand_id
1 'polypeptide(L)'
;MTVTTIQDGVMMVQTGKVDALCVLSTVGEEYTKQYDTLAMSTVQYFTMEGTYVLVAKEFADLAEELQPIVEEADSSGLYAGWVEDATALAAQLGVK
;
A
#
# COMPACT_ATOMS: atom_id res chain seq x y z
N MET A 1 -13.37 6.95 0.59
CA MET A 1 -13.48 5.52 0.26
C MET A 1 -12.53 4.81 1.22
N THR A 2 -13.03 3.93 2.08
CA THR A 2 -12.22 3.31 3.15
C THR A 2 -11.97 1.85 2.80
N VAL A 3 -10.70 1.44 2.83
CA VAL A 3 -10.31 0.04 2.74
C VAL A 3 -10.41 -0.53 4.15
N THR A 4 -11.36 -1.44 4.38
CA THR A 4 -11.58 -2.08 5.69
C THR A 4 -10.74 -3.34 5.89
N THR A 5 -10.37 -4.03 4.80
CA THR A 5 -9.54 -5.23 4.85
C THR A 5 -8.55 -5.24 3.68
N ILE A 6 -7.42 -5.96 3.84
CA ILE A 6 -6.43 -6.11 2.76
C ILE A 6 -7.06 -6.74 1.51
N GLN A 7 -7.94 -7.73 1.71
CA GLN A 7 -8.61 -8.42 0.61
C GLN A 7 -9.53 -7.47 -0.19
N ASP A 8 -10.23 -6.57 0.49
CA ASP A 8 -11.02 -5.52 -0.18
C ASP A 8 -10.11 -4.58 -0.97
N GLY A 9 -8.97 -4.17 -0.38
CA GLY A 9 -7.97 -3.35 -1.06
C GLY A 9 -7.44 -4.02 -2.33
N VAL A 10 -7.07 -5.30 -2.23
CA VAL A 10 -6.61 -6.11 -3.38
C VAL A 10 -7.68 -6.20 -4.46
N MET A 11 -8.94 -6.42 -4.08
CA MET A 11 -10.07 -6.44 -5.01
C MET A 11 -10.30 -5.06 -5.66
N MET A 12 -10.12 -3.97 -4.92
CA MET A 12 -10.24 -2.62 -5.46
C MET A 12 -9.15 -2.32 -6.49
N VAL A 13 -7.92 -2.82 -6.31
CA VAL A 13 -6.84 -2.74 -7.31
C VAL A 13 -7.20 -3.56 -8.55
N GLN A 14 -7.62 -4.81 -8.38
CA GLN A 14 -7.98 -5.68 -9.52
C GLN A 14 -9.16 -5.16 -10.33
N THR A 15 -10.10 -4.47 -9.68
CA THR A 15 -11.28 -3.89 -10.34
C THR A 15 -11.05 -2.47 -10.87
N GLY A 16 -9.84 -1.92 -10.71
CA GLY A 16 -9.48 -0.57 -11.14
C GLY A 16 -10.22 0.53 -10.37
N LYS A 17 -10.75 0.23 -9.19
CA LYS A 17 -11.37 1.23 -8.30
C LYS A 17 -10.33 2.10 -7.59
N VAL A 18 -9.14 1.54 -7.38
CA VAL A 18 -7.94 2.24 -6.92
C VAL A 18 -6.78 1.81 -7.80
N ASP A 19 -5.85 2.71 -8.06
CA ASP A 19 -4.70 2.45 -8.93
C ASP A 19 -3.58 1.68 -8.21
N ALA A 20 -3.58 1.75 -6.88
CA ALA A 20 -2.50 1.29 -6.02
C ALA A 20 -3.00 0.90 -4.62
N LEU A 21 -2.31 -0.05 -3.99
CA LEU A 21 -2.50 -0.40 -2.58
C LEU A 21 -1.14 -0.49 -1.88
N CYS A 22 -1.04 0.10 -0.70
CA CYS A 22 0.16 0.00 0.11
C CYS A 22 0.05 -1.19 1.07
N VAL A 23 0.99 -2.14 1.01
CA VAL A 23 0.98 -3.36 1.85
C VAL A 23 2.39 -3.73 2.31
N LEU A 24 2.46 -4.59 3.33
CA LEU A 24 3.68 -5.28 3.74
C LEU A 24 4.21 -6.14 2.59
N SER A 25 5.53 -6.14 2.39
CA SER A 25 6.19 -6.88 1.31
C SER A 25 5.81 -8.36 1.26
N THR A 26 5.79 -9.04 2.41
CA THR A 26 5.44 -10.46 2.52
C THR A 26 4.02 -10.73 2.04
N VAL A 27 3.07 -9.87 2.41
CA VAL A 27 1.66 -9.97 2.01
C VAL A 27 1.51 -9.70 0.50
N GLY A 28 2.17 -8.65 -0.01
CA GLY A 28 2.17 -8.34 -1.43
C GLY A 28 2.76 -9.46 -2.30
N GLU A 29 3.85 -10.08 -1.86
CA GLU A 29 4.44 -11.24 -2.53
C GLU A 29 3.49 -12.45 -2.56
N GLU A 30 2.76 -12.72 -1.48
CA GLU A 30 1.78 -13.81 -1.47
C GLU A 30 0.62 -13.58 -2.44
N TYR A 31 0.15 -12.34 -2.54
CA TYR A 31 -0.94 -12.00 -3.46
C TYR A 31 -0.49 -12.00 -4.93
N THR A 32 0.72 -11.54 -5.23
CA THR A 32 1.26 -11.58 -6.61
C THR A 32 1.55 -13.01 -7.09
N LYS A 33 1.83 -13.96 -6.18
CA LYS A 33 1.89 -15.40 -6.52
C LYS A 33 0.52 -16.01 -6.81
N GLN A 34 -0.54 -15.46 -6.22
CA GLN A 34 -1.90 -15.96 -6.37
C GLN A 34 -2.65 -15.34 -7.55
N TYR A 35 -2.33 -14.09 -7.91
CA TYR A 35 -3.02 -13.32 -8.92
C TYR A 35 -2.02 -12.72 -9.91
N ASP A 36 -2.00 -13.24 -11.15
CA ASP A 36 -1.15 -12.77 -12.25
C ASP A 36 -1.43 -11.32 -12.67
N THR A 37 -2.56 -10.76 -12.24
CA THR A 37 -2.98 -9.38 -12.51
C THR A 37 -2.33 -8.37 -11.56
N LEU A 38 -1.58 -8.81 -10.56
CA LEU A 38 -0.94 -7.96 -9.56
C LEU A 38 0.58 -7.98 -9.72
N ALA A 39 1.23 -6.86 -9.43
CA ALA A 39 2.68 -6.75 -9.38
C ALA A 39 3.13 -5.92 -8.18
N MET A 40 4.29 -6.26 -7.61
CA MET A 40 4.97 -5.44 -6.63
C MET A 40 5.68 -4.29 -7.34
N SER A 41 5.48 -3.06 -6.85
CA SER A 41 6.24 -1.90 -7.31
C SER A 41 7.66 -1.90 -6.74
N THR A 42 8.53 -1.15 -7.39
CA THR A 42 9.88 -0.82 -6.89
C THR A 42 9.87 0.23 -5.78
N VAL A 43 8.76 0.97 -5.61
CA VAL A 43 8.60 2.01 -4.58
C VAL A 43 8.39 1.40 -3.20
N GLN A 44 9.32 1.69 -2.29
CA GLN A 44 9.38 1.11 -0.95
C GLN A 44 9.59 2.18 0.11
N TYR A 45 8.73 2.20 1.12
CA TYR A 45 8.97 2.86 2.38
C TYR A 45 9.89 1.99 3.22
N PHE A 46 11.07 2.51 3.55
CA PHE A 46 12.05 1.87 4.42
C PHE A 46 11.63 2.05 5.89
N THR A 47 10.71 1.22 6.34
CA THR A 47 10.55 0.94 7.76
C THR A 47 11.26 -0.38 8.06
N MET A 48 11.60 -0.65 9.33
CA MET A 48 12.23 -1.91 9.75
C MET A 48 11.42 -3.17 9.36
N GLU A 49 10.22 -3.02 8.80
CA GLU A 49 9.54 -3.98 7.93
C GLU A 49 8.93 -3.25 6.70
N GLY A 50 9.65 -3.29 5.58
CA GLY A 50 9.38 -2.51 4.36
C GLY A 50 7.94 -2.55 3.86
N THR A 51 7.36 -1.35 3.72
CA THR A 51 5.99 -1.11 3.25
C THR A 51 6.06 -0.54 1.84
N TYR A 52 5.39 -1.12 0.84
CA TYR A 52 5.59 -0.75 -0.58
C TYR A 52 4.30 -0.17 -1.17
N VAL A 53 4.39 0.76 -2.12
CA VAL A 53 3.23 1.26 -2.88
C VAL A 53 3.07 0.43 -4.15
N LEU A 54 2.13 -0.52 -4.21
CA LEU A 54 1.93 -1.31 -5.44
C LEU A 54 1.28 -0.45 -6.53
N VAL A 55 1.71 -0.58 -7.77
CA VAL A 55 1.12 0.06 -8.95
C VAL A 55 0.98 -0.95 -10.09
N ALA A 56 -0.01 -0.77 -10.96
CA ALA A 56 -0.19 -1.65 -12.12
C ALA A 56 0.98 -1.49 -13.11
N LYS A 57 1.35 -2.60 -13.76
CA LYS A 57 2.60 -2.71 -14.54
C LYS A 57 2.63 -1.78 -15.76
N GLU A 58 1.47 -1.48 -16.33
CA GLU A 58 1.28 -0.53 -17.42
C GLU A 58 1.51 0.94 -17.02
N PHE A 59 1.59 1.25 -15.72
CA PHE A 59 1.80 2.60 -15.19
C PHE A 59 3.17 2.76 -14.53
N ALA A 60 4.22 2.23 -15.16
CA ALA A 60 5.59 2.36 -14.66
C ALA A 60 6.01 3.83 -14.47
N ASP A 61 5.58 4.71 -15.37
CA ASP A 61 5.86 6.16 -15.30
C ASP A 61 5.20 6.82 -14.07
N LEU A 62 4.06 6.30 -13.62
CA LEU A 62 3.38 6.78 -12.40
C LEU A 62 4.18 6.45 -11.14
N ALA A 63 4.93 5.34 -11.14
CA ALA A 63 5.78 4.97 -10.01
C ALA A 63 6.87 6.04 -9.76
N GLU A 64 7.42 6.62 -10.83
CA GLU A 64 8.44 7.67 -10.73
C GLU A 64 7.87 8.98 -10.19
N GLU A 65 6.64 9.34 -10.58
CA GLU A 65 5.97 10.54 -10.05
C GLU A 65 5.50 10.38 -8.59
N LEU A 66 5.22 9.16 -8.15
CA LEU A 66 4.80 8.88 -6.77
C LEU A 66 5.96 8.92 -5.77
N GLN A 67 7.18 8.59 -6.20
CA GLN A 67 8.37 8.58 -5.35
C GLN A 67 8.59 9.89 -4.55
N PRO A 68 8.55 11.10 -5.14
CA PRO A 68 8.70 12.33 -4.36
C PRO A 68 7.54 12.59 -3.38
N ILE A 69 6.32 12.16 -3.70
CA ILE A 69 5.15 12.32 -2.81
C ILE A 69 5.28 11.40 -1.59
N VAL A 70 5.77 10.18 -1.81
CA VAL A 70 6.11 9.17 -0.79
C VAL A 70 7.19 9.73 0.15
N GLU A 71 8.26 10.31 -0.40
CA GLU A 71 9.34 10.92 0.38
C GLU A 71 8.86 12.15 1.18
N GLU A 72 7.97 12.97 0.60
CA GLU A 72 7.36 14.09 1.31
C GLU A 72 6.48 13.61 2.47
N ALA A 73 5.65 12.58 2.26
CA ALA A 73 4.77 12.04 3.29
C ALA A 73 5.55 11.42 4.47
N ASP A 74 6.70 10.78 4.19
CA ASP A 74 7.59 10.24 5.22
C ASP A 74 8.32 11.36 5.97
N SER A 75 8.97 12.27 5.24
CA SER A 75 9.78 13.35 5.84
C SER A 75 8.96 14.40 6.59
N SER A 76 7.70 14.62 6.21
CA SER A 76 6.76 15.50 6.91
C SER A 76 6.12 14.86 8.15
N GLY A 77 6.32 13.56 8.37
CA GLY A 77 5.69 12.81 9.47
C GLY A 77 4.21 12.48 9.24
N LEU A 78 3.65 12.79 8.06
CA LEU A 78 2.28 12.43 7.71
C LEU A 78 2.07 10.92 7.76
N TYR A 79 3.03 10.15 7.24
CA TYR A 79 2.96 8.70 7.26
C TYR A 79 2.89 8.14 8.68
N ALA A 80 3.71 8.67 9.60
CA ALA A 80 3.68 8.27 11.00
C ALA A 80 2.31 8.55 11.65
N GLY A 81 1.69 9.69 11.33
CA GLY A 81 0.33 10.01 11.79
C GLY A 81 -0.71 9.04 11.24
N TRP A 82 -0.64 8.68 9.97
CA TRP A 82 -1.55 7.68 9.37
C TRP A 82 -1.42 6.31 10.03
N VAL A 83 -0.20 5.90 10.38
CA VAL A 83 0.05 4.63 11.09
C VAL A 83 -0.55 4.68 12.50
N GLU A 84 -0.39 5.78 13.22
CA GLU A 84 -0.97 5.96 14.56
C GLU A 84 -2.51 5.90 14.51
N ASP A 85 -3.13 6.63 13.58
CA ASP A 85 -4.57 6.66 13.38
C ASP A 85 -5.13 5.27 13.02
N ALA A 86 -4.45 4.57 12.09
CA ALA A 86 -4.84 3.23 11.68
C ALA A 86 -4.71 2.22 12.83
N THR A 87 -3.67 2.34 13.65
CA THR A 87 -3.44 1.49 14.84
C THR A 87 -4.52 1.73 15.90
N ALA A 88 -4.86 2.99 16.15
CA ALA A 88 -5.92 3.36 17.09
C ALA A 88 -7.28 2.81 16.63
N LEU A 89 -7.58 2.89 15.33
CA LEU A 89 -8.80 2.34 14.74
C LEU A 89 -8.83 0.81 14.82
N ALA A 90 -7.72 0.13 14.53
CA ALA A 90 -7.61 -1.32 14.62
C ALA A 90 -7.86 -1.80 16.06
N ALA A 91 -7.29 -1.11 17.05
CA ALA A 91 -7.54 -1.38 18.47
C ALA A 91 -9.02 -1.19 18.85
N GLN A 92 -9.69 -0.16 18.31
CA GLN A 92 -11.13 0.08 18.53
C GLN A 92 -12.00 -1.03 17.91
N LEU A 93 -11.61 -1.53 16.73
CA LEU A 93 -12.32 -2.58 16.01
C LEU A 93 -12.00 -3.99 16.52
N GLY A 94 -11.02 -4.13 17.42
CA GLY A 94 -10.59 -5.42 17.97
C GLY A 94 -9.83 -6.29 16.95
N VAL A 95 -9.30 -5.68 15.89
CA VAL A 95 -8.55 -6.34 14.82
C VAL A 95 -7.06 -6.09 15.05
N LYS A 96 -6.24 -7.13 14.96
CA LYS A 96 -4.79 -7.07 15.09
C LYS A 96 -4.13 -7.36 13.76
#